data_AF-A0A347AMV4-F1
#
_entry.id   AF-A0A347AMV4-F1
#
_cell.length_a   1.000
_cell.length_b   1.000
_cell.length_c   1.000
_cell.angle_alpha   90.00
_cell.angle_beta   90.00
_cell.angle_gamma   90.00
#
_symmetry.space_group_name_H-M   'P 1'
#
loop_
_entity.id
_entity.type
_entity.pdbx_description
1 polymer ?
#
loop_
_entity_poly.entity_id
_entity_poly.type
_entity_poly.pdbx_seq_one_letter_code
_entity_poly.pdbx_strand_id
1 'polypeptide(L)'
;MLMEINLYGILNLIPTLLALVKASALITSIANIILLIGMLYVYVERYLKVKSKFTTTLVLFASLFLVQNILFSVYFVFNPPATIINALLPLIFLGLEFTALALLLMITRE
;
A
#
# COMPACT_ATOMS: atom_id res chain seq x y z
N MET A 1 16.21 33.56 16.41
CA MET A 1 16.63 32.34 17.14
C MET A 1 17.08 31.33 16.10
N LEU A 2 18.36 31.36 15.75
CA LEU A 2 18.91 30.44 14.74
C LEU A 2 18.94 29.05 15.36
N MET A 3 18.26 28.11 14.70
CA MET A 3 18.20 26.71 15.09
C MET A 3 19.63 26.17 15.09
N GLU A 4 20.21 25.95 16.28
CA GLU A 4 21.47 25.24 16.40
C GLU A 4 21.25 23.84 15.85
N ILE A 5 21.75 23.60 14.63
CA ILE A 5 21.74 22.29 14.02
C ILE A 5 22.76 21.46 14.81
N ASN A 6 22.28 20.78 15.85
CA ASN A 6 23.08 19.92 16.70
C ASN A 6 23.67 18.79 15.83
N LEU A 7 24.99 18.60 15.86
CA LEU A 7 25.70 17.59 15.07
C LEU A 7 25.15 16.18 15.33
N TYR A 8 24.67 15.93 16.55
CA TYR A 8 23.95 14.72 16.95
C TYR A 8 22.60 14.53 16.22
N GLY A 9 21.90 15.62 15.90
CA GLY A 9 20.67 15.59 15.11
C GLY A 9 20.91 15.18 13.66
N ILE A 10 22.01 15.65 13.05
CA ILE A 10 22.41 15.24 11.69
C ILE A 10 22.82 13.76 11.69
N LEU A 11 23.59 13.33 12.69
CA LEU A 11 24.07 11.95 12.79
C LEU A 11 22.93 10.93 12.93
N ASN A 12 21.86 11.31 13.64
CA ASN A 12 20.66 10.48 13.81
C ASN A 12 19.72 10.48 12.60
N LEU A 13 19.94 11.34 11.60
CA LEU A 13 19.04 11.51 10.45
C LEU A 13 19.14 10.34 9.47
N ILE A 14 20.35 9.84 9.22
CA ILE A 14 20.57 8.69 8.32
C ILE A 14 19.92 7.40 8.83
N PRO A 15 20.10 6.98 10.10
CA PRO A 15 19.45 5.77 10.61
C PRO A 15 17.93 5.90 10.72
N THR A 16 17.38 7.09 11.01
CA THR A 16 15.92 7.29 11.01
C THR A 16 15.33 7.25 9.60
N LEU A 17 15.95 7.89 8.62
CA LEU A 17 15.53 7.80 7.22
C LEU A 17 15.59 6.35 6.71
N LEU A 18 16.63 5.61 7.07
CA LEU A 18 16.77 4.19 6.74
C LEU A 18 15.64 3.35 7.35
N ALA A 19 15.32 3.57 8.62
CA ALA A 19 14.21 2.89 9.28
C ALA A 19 12.86 3.21 8.61
N LEU A 20 12.65 4.47 8.21
CA LEU A 20 11.44 4.91 7.52
C LEU A 20 11.28 4.22 6.16
N VAL A 21 12.35 4.11 5.37
CA VAL A 21 12.32 3.42 4.06
C VAL A 21 12.07 1.92 4.20
N LYS A 22 12.53 1.29 5.29
CA LYS A 22 12.23 -0.11 5.56
C LYS A 22 10.76 -0.31 5.96
N ALA A 23 10.21 0.61 6.72
CA ALA A 23 8.81 0.57 7.16
C ALA A 23 7.82 0.97 6.06
N SER A 24 8.24 1.76 5.06
CA SER A 24 7.34 2.28 4.04
C SER A 24 6.65 1.19 3.23
N ALA A 25 7.34 0.10 2.87
CA ALA A 25 6.73 -1.02 2.14
C ALA A 25 5.57 -1.67 2.93
N LEU A 26 5.76 -1.87 4.24
CA LEU A 26 4.70 -2.34 5.13
C LEU A 26 3.54 -1.34 5.17
N ILE A 27 3.83 -0.06 5.38
CA ILE A 27 2.80 1.01 5.45
C ILE A 27 1.99 1.06 4.15
N THR A 28 2.65 1.00 2.99
CA THR A 28 1.98 1.00 1.68
C THR A 28 1.11 -0.25 1.51
N SER A 29 1.58 -1.43 1.91
CA SER A 29 0.75 -2.65 1.84
C SER A 29 -0.52 -2.54 2.70
N ILE A 30 -0.42 -1.96 3.89
CA ILE A 30 -1.58 -1.74 4.78
C ILE A 30 -2.54 -0.71 4.16
N ALA A 31 -2.00 0.38 3.58
CA ALA A 31 -2.81 1.37 2.89
C ALA A 31 -3.58 0.76 1.70
N ASN A 32 -2.94 -0.11 0.92
CA ASN A 32 -3.59 -0.86 -0.16
C ASN A 32 -4.72 -1.76 0.36
N ILE A 33 -4.52 -2.49 1.47
CA ILE A 33 -5.57 -3.33 2.08
C ILE A 33 -6.80 -2.48 2.41
N ILE A 34 -6.62 -1.34 3.07
CA ILE A 34 -7.72 -0.43 3.44
C ILE A 34 -8.47 0.04 2.19
N LEU A 35 -7.73 0.44 1.15
CA LEU A 35 -8.30 0.94 -0.10
C LEU A 35 -9.08 -0.16 -0.83
N LEU A 36 -8.53 -1.38 -0.89
CA LEU A 36 -9.16 -2.55 -1.49
C LEU A 36 -10.42 -2.99 -0.76
N ILE A 37 -10.44 -2.93 0.58
CA ILE A 37 -11.66 -3.20 1.36
C ILE A 37 -12.75 -2.18 0.98
N GLY A 38 -12.40 -0.90 0.87
CA GLY A 38 -13.32 0.15 0.44
C GLY A 38 -13.88 -0.10 -0.97
N MET A 39 -13.02 -0.51 -1.90
CA MET A 39 -13.42 -0.84 -3.27
C MET A 39 -14.32 -2.07 -3.33
N LEU A 40 -13.97 -3.14 -2.61
CA LEU A 40 -14.77 -4.35 -2.53
C LEU A 40 -16.17 -4.08 -2.01
N TYR A 41 -16.30 -3.23 -1.00
CA TYR A 41 -17.61 -2.82 -0.49
C TYR A 41 -18.47 -2.19 -1.60
N VAL A 42 -17.92 -1.22 -2.34
CA VAL A 42 -18.62 -0.55 -3.46
C VAL A 42 -18.95 -1.53 -4.58
N TYR A 43 -18.03 -2.43 -4.92
CA TYR A 43 -18.21 -3.39 -6.01
C TYR A 43 -19.23 -4.48 -5.69
N VAL A 44 -19.23 -4.99 -4.45
CA VAL A 44 -20.23 -5.96 -3.99
C VAL A 44 -21.62 -5.33 -3.98
N GLU A 45 -21.76 -4.09 -3.49
CA GLU A 45 -23.04 -3.38 -3.51
C GLU A 45 -23.58 -3.22 -4.95
N ARG A 46 -22.72 -2.83 -5.90
CA ARG A 46 -23.10 -2.73 -7.33
C ARG A 46 -23.40 -4.08 -7.95
N TYR A 47 -22.67 -5.13 -7.58
CA TYR A 47 -22.91 -6.49 -8.06
C TYR A 47 -24.31 -6.98 -7.70
N LEU A 48 -24.74 -6.74 -6.45
CA LEU A 48 -26.08 -7.10 -5.98
C LEU A 48 -27.19 -6.39 -6.77
N LYS A 49 -26.95 -5.16 -7.25
CA LYS A 49 -27.92 -4.34 -7.98
C LYS A 49 -27.98 -4.66 -9.48
N VAL A 50 -26.84 -4.84 -10.14
CA VAL A 50 -26.76 -4.89 -11.63
C VAL A 50 -26.45 -6.30 -12.16
N LYS A 51 -25.93 -7.22 -11.33
CA LYS A 51 -25.56 -8.61 -11.68
C LYS A 51 -24.81 -8.76 -13.01
N SER A 52 -23.94 -7.81 -13.34
CA SER A 52 -23.14 -7.85 -14.57
C SER A 52 -21.89 -8.72 -14.40
N LYS A 53 -21.52 -9.44 -15.47
CA LYS A 53 -20.24 -10.18 -15.56
C LYS A 53 -19.04 -9.26 -15.33
N PHE A 54 -19.14 -7.99 -15.74
CA PHE A 54 -18.08 -6.99 -15.55
C PHE A 54 -17.81 -6.70 -14.07
N THR A 55 -18.86 -6.47 -13.27
CA THR A 55 -18.73 -6.20 -11.83
C THR A 55 -18.19 -7.41 -11.07
N THR A 56 -18.56 -8.63 -11.51
CA THR A 56 -18.05 -9.88 -10.93
C THR A 56 -16.53 -9.99 -11.08
N THR A 57 -16.01 -9.69 -12.27
CA THR A 57 -14.57 -9.67 -12.53
C THR A 57 -13.86 -8.61 -11.67
N LEU A 58 -14.48 -7.45 -11.49
CA LEU A 58 -13.93 -6.37 -10.66
C LEU A 58 -13.84 -6.77 -9.18
N VAL A 59 -14.87 -7.45 -8.65
CA VAL A 59 -14.85 -8.01 -7.29
C VAL A 59 -13.76 -9.07 -7.14
N LEU A 60 -13.63 -10.00 -8.09
CA LEU A 60 -12.59 -11.02 -8.08
C LEU A 60 -11.19 -10.40 -8.16
N PHE A 61 -11.00 -9.41 -9.03
CA PHE A 61 -9.75 -8.66 -9.18
C PHE A 61 -9.37 -7.99 -7.85
N ALA A 62 -10.27 -7.20 -7.26
CA ALA A 62 -10.01 -6.55 -5.97
C ALA A 62 -9.77 -7.57 -4.84
N SER A 63 -10.44 -8.72 -4.86
CA SER A 63 -10.23 -9.78 -3.87
C SER A 63 -8.84 -10.42 -3.99
N LEU A 64 -8.36 -10.67 -5.21
CA LEU A 64 -7.02 -11.22 -5.45
C LEU A 64 -5.93 -10.26 -4.96
N PHE A 65 -6.04 -8.98 -5.31
CA PHE A 65 -5.12 -7.95 -4.82
C PHE A 65 -5.18 -7.79 -3.30
N LEU A 66 -6.35 -7.96 -2.68
CA LEU A 66 -6.49 -7.91 -1.22
C LEU A 66 -5.70 -9.05 -0.55
N VAL A 67 -5.87 -10.27 -1.05
CA VAL A 67 -5.10 -11.43 -0.55
C VAL A 67 -3.60 -11.21 -0.75
N GLN A 68 -3.19 -10.71 -1.91
CA GLN A 68 -1.80 -10.38 -2.20
C GLN A 68 -1.21 -9.37 -1.19
N ASN A 69 -1.90 -8.27 -0.91
CA ASN A 69 -1.40 -7.27 0.06
C ASN A 69 -1.37 -7.79 1.49
N ILE A 70 -2.33 -8.65 1.88
CA ILE A 70 -2.30 -9.32 3.18
C ILE A 70 -1.05 -10.20 3.29
N LEU A 71 -0.76 -11.01 2.26
CA LEU A 71 0.43 -11.86 2.23
C LEU A 71 1.72 -11.02 2.31
N PHE A 72 1.81 -9.91 1.57
CA PHE A 72 2.95 -8.99 1.65
C PHE A 72 3.09 -8.36 3.03
N SER A 73 2.00 -7.88 3.62
CA SER A 73 2.02 -7.27 4.95
C SER A 73 2.50 -8.27 6.01
N VAL A 74 1.96 -9.49 6.00
CA VAL A 74 2.42 -10.59 6.88
C VAL A 74 3.90 -10.90 6.63
N TYR A 75 4.32 -10.98 5.36
CA TYR A 75 5.72 -11.23 5.02
C TYR A 75 6.66 -10.16 5.58
N PHE A 76 6.33 -8.88 5.46
CA PHE A 76 7.17 -7.78 5.98
C PHE A 76 7.21 -7.71 7.50
N VAL A 77 6.18 -8.17 8.21
CA VAL A 77 6.19 -8.29 9.67
C VAL A 77 7.22 -9.33 10.11
N PHE A 78 7.27 -10.49 9.45
CA PHE A 78 8.20 -11.57 9.82
C PHE A 78 9.60 -11.42 9.20
N ASN A 79 9.70 -10.79 8.04
CA ASN A 79 10.94 -10.64 7.27
C ASN A 79 11.14 -9.17 6.86
N PRO A 80 11.46 -8.28 7.82
CA PRO A 80 11.72 -6.89 7.50
C PRO A 80 12.94 -6.76 6.56
N PRO A 81 12.93 -5.82 5.60
CA PRO A 81 14.03 -5.70 4.64
C PRO A 81 15.37 -5.42 5.34
N ALA A 82 16.34 -6.33 5.14
CA ALA A 82 17.68 -6.15 5.70
C ALA A 82 18.41 -4.95 5.08
N THR A 83 18.21 -4.71 3.78
CA THR A 83 18.85 -3.64 3.00
C THR A 83 17.82 -2.70 2.36
N ILE A 84 18.24 -1.49 2.00
CA ILE A 84 17.40 -0.52 1.27
C ILE A 84 16.95 -1.10 -0.08
N ILE A 85 17.87 -1.76 -0.79
CA ILE A 85 17.61 -2.33 -2.11
C ILE A 85 16.46 -3.34 -2.05
N ASN A 86 16.41 -4.16 -1.00
CA ASN A 86 15.34 -5.13 -0.79
C ASN A 86 14.00 -4.47 -0.38
N ALA A 87 14.03 -3.24 0.13
CA ALA A 87 12.82 -2.47 0.44
C ALA A 87 12.30 -1.69 -0.78
N LEU A 88 13.18 -1.25 -1.68
CA LEU A 88 12.82 -0.40 -2.83
C LEU A 88 11.93 -1.12 -3.84
N LEU A 89 12.28 -2.36 -4.20
CA LEU A 89 11.55 -3.08 -5.26
C LEU A 89 10.09 -3.38 -4.85
N PRO A 90 9.82 -3.87 -3.63
CA PRO A 90 8.44 -3.99 -3.17
C PRO A 90 7.74 -2.65 -2.97
N LEU A 91 8.45 -1.61 -2.53
CA LEU A 91 7.87 -0.28 -2.36
C LEU A 91 7.38 0.31 -3.68
N ILE A 92 8.18 0.21 -4.75
CA ILE A 92 7.78 0.68 -6.09
C ILE A 92 6.56 -0.10 -6.57
N PHE A 93 6.57 -1.43 -6.41
CA PHE A 93 5.47 -2.29 -6.85
C PHE A 93 4.17 -1.99 -6.09
N LEU A 94 4.21 -1.95 -4.76
CA LEU A 94 3.06 -1.64 -3.90
C LEU A 94 2.58 -0.20 -4.08
N GLY A 95 3.50 0.74 -4.32
CA GLY A 95 3.19 2.14 -4.59
C GLY A 95 2.47 2.33 -5.92
N LEU A 96 2.93 1.67 -6.99
CA LEU A 96 2.22 1.66 -8.27
C LEU A 96 0.83 1.04 -8.12
N GLU A 97 0.72 -0.06 -7.38
CA GLU A 97 -0.57 -0.68 -7.08
C GLU A 97 -1.52 0.28 -6.35
N PHE A 98 -1.04 0.98 -5.33
CA PHE A 98 -1.81 2.01 -4.61
C PHE A 98 -2.35 3.07 -5.58
N THR A 99 -1.50 3.58 -6.47
CA THR A 99 -1.91 4.60 -7.44
C THR A 99 -2.94 4.07 -8.43
N ALA A 100 -2.79 2.83 -8.90
CA ALA A 100 -3.73 2.21 -9.82
C ALA A 100 -5.10 2.00 -9.15
N LEU A 101 -5.12 1.52 -7.90
CA LEU A 101 -6.34 1.32 -7.14
C LEU A 101 -7.03 2.64 -6.79
N ALA A 102 -6.26 3.67 -6.42
CA ALA A 102 -6.80 5.00 -6.14
C ALA A 102 -7.47 5.62 -7.39
N LEU A 103 -6.84 5.50 -8.56
CA LEU A 103 -7.42 5.94 -9.84
C LEU A 103 -8.68 5.15 -10.18
N LEU A 104 -8.67 3.83 -9.99
CA LEU A 104 -9.82 2.99 -10.26
C LEU A 104 -11.00 3.31 -9.32
N LEU A 105 -10.73 3.61 -8.05
CA LEU A 105 -11.73 4.08 -7.08
C LEU A 105 -12.31 5.44 -7.48
N MET A 106 -11.45 6.37 -7.93
CA MET A 106 -11.88 7.70 -8.40
C MET A 106 -12.89 7.58 -9.54
N ILE A 107 -12.57 6.80 -10.57
CA ILE A 107 -13.45 6.56 -11.73
C ILE A 107 -14.73 5.82 -11.32
N THR A 108 -14.66 4.92 -10.34
CA THR A 108 -15.85 4.20 -9.85
C THR A 108 -16.84 5.11 -9.13
N ARG A 109 -16.36 6.19 -8.48
CA ARG A 109 -17.20 7.11 -7.71
C ARG A 109 -17.92 8.15 -8.55
N GLU A 110 -17.41 8.47 -9.73
CA GLU A 110 -18.13 9.26 -10.75
C GLU A 110 -19.31 8.49 -11.33
#